data_AF-A0A4Z2IBH9-F1
#
_entry.id   AF-A0A4Z2IBH9-F1
#
_cell.length_a   1.000
_cell.length_b   1.000
_cell.length_c   1.000
_cell.angle_alpha   90.00
_cell.angle_beta   90.00
_cell.angle_gamma   90.00
#
_symmetry.space_group_name_H-M   'P 1'
#
loop_
_entity.id
_entity.type
_entity.pdbx_description
1 polymer ?
#
loop_
_entity_poly.entity_id
_entity_poly.type
_entity_poly.pdbx_seq_one_letter_code
_entity_poly.pdbx_strand_id
1 'polypeptide(L)'
;MCQPRVAGTVGAEPFTAKLRYTGTEETEHPNLIKLTVTMPHIDGMLPVVSTRALSNFELTLSPDGTRVGNHRCSNLLDHAEVKTRYGFLTEATRNPEVIGETSSYQYSASLRGSSTLRFYRNLNLEACLWEFTSYYDMSELLSDCGGNIGTDGQVLNLVQSYVTLRVPLHVSYVFHSPVGAGGWQHFDLQSELRLTFVYDTAILWRDGVGSPPEAELQGALYPTSMRINGQGRLVVNFRTEARFRGLFVFAHPASPVTSMVMCPDHPGLTFNLSLVRNEPTYNQPIQQWTFISDFAVRDYSGTYTVKLITCTSPPSLEYTIPPVCNPREPLTFDMDIRFQQFNHFQFKA
;
A
#
# COMPACT_ATOMS: atom_id res chain seq x y z
N MET A 1 2.94 42.15 -5.84
CA MET A 1 3.14 41.33 -7.06
C MET A 1 4.22 40.32 -6.78
N CYS A 2 3.95 39.06 -7.10
CA CYS A 2 4.86 37.95 -6.89
C CYS A 2 5.83 37.88 -8.08
N GLN A 3 7.09 38.23 -7.84
CA GLN A 3 8.14 38.21 -8.85
C GLN A 3 8.89 36.87 -8.83
N PRO A 4 9.44 36.42 -9.97
CA PRO A 4 10.30 35.24 -10.01
C PRO A 4 11.50 35.40 -9.07
N ARG A 5 11.93 34.31 -8.42
CA ARG A 5 13.11 34.34 -7.53
C ARG A 5 14.40 34.62 -8.28
N VAL A 6 14.48 34.17 -9.54
CA VAL A 6 15.63 34.42 -10.44
C VAL A 6 15.12 35.09 -11.72
N ALA A 7 15.72 36.23 -12.05
CA ALA A 7 15.39 36.97 -13.26
C ALA A 7 15.67 36.11 -14.50
N GLY A 8 14.65 35.89 -15.34
CA GLY A 8 14.76 35.11 -16.57
C GLY A 8 14.47 33.61 -16.45
N THR A 9 14.15 33.07 -15.27
CA THR A 9 13.83 31.63 -15.06
C THR A 9 12.34 31.37 -14.82
N VAL A 10 11.48 32.07 -15.56
CA VAL A 10 10.03 31.90 -15.45
C VAL A 10 9.66 30.46 -15.78
N GLY A 11 8.95 29.77 -14.88
CA GLY A 11 8.43 28.41 -15.08
C GLY A 11 9.40 27.25 -14.77
N ALA A 12 10.66 27.52 -14.37
CA ALA A 12 11.63 26.51 -13.98
C ALA A 12 11.76 26.32 -12.45
N GLU A 13 10.89 26.97 -11.66
CA GLU A 13 10.96 26.90 -10.21
C GLU A 13 10.43 25.56 -9.70
N PRO A 14 11.17 24.86 -8.81
CA PRO A 14 10.80 23.54 -8.35
C PRO A 14 9.54 23.59 -7.48
N PHE A 15 8.62 22.66 -7.73
CA PHE A 15 7.47 22.42 -6.84
C PHE A 15 7.83 21.35 -5.80
N THR A 16 7.07 21.31 -4.71
CA THR A 16 7.10 20.22 -3.72
C THR A 16 5.81 19.44 -3.80
N ALA A 17 5.89 18.11 -3.82
CA ALA A 17 4.72 17.24 -3.74
C ALA A 17 4.97 16.10 -2.76
N LYS A 18 3.92 15.72 -2.02
CA LYS A 18 3.98 14.67 -0.99
C LYS A 18 2.73 13.81 -1.05
N LEU A 19 2.92 12.50 -1.00
CA LEU A 19 1.87 11.53 -0.70
C LEU A 19 2.00 11.07 0.75
N ARG A 20 0.87 11.02 1.46
CA ARG A 20 0.80 10.55 2.85
C ARG A 20 -0.48 9.76 3.07
N TYR A 21 -0.39 8.65 3.78
CA TYR A 21 -1.57 7.96 4.30
C TYR A 21 -2.09 8.67 5.56
N THR A 22 -3.40 8.95 5.65
CA THR A 22 -3.99 9.68 6.78
C THR A 22 -4.19 8.81 8.02
N GLY A 23 -4.36 7.49 7.85
CA GLY A 23 -4.59 6.57 8.97
C GLY A 23 -6.00 6.63 9.54
N THR A 24 -6.26 5.81 10.57
CA THR A 24 -7.59 5.69 11.21
C THR A 24 -7.87 6.80 12.23
N GLU A 25 -6.84 7.52 12.68
CA GLU A 25 -6.95 8.55 13.72
C GLU A 25 -7.38 9.92 13.19
N GLU A 26 -7.31 10.13 11.87
CA GLU A 26 -7.73 11.37 11.23
C GLU A 26 -9.26 11.49 11.19
N THR A 27 -9.81 12.62 11.63
CA THR A 27 -11.26 12.78 11.82
C THR A 27 -12.01 13.15 10.54
N GLU A 28 -11.44 14.00 9.68
CA GLU A 28 -12.12 14.47 8.46
C GLU A 28 -12.04 13.45 7.32
N HIS A 29 -10.85 12.88 7.11
CA HIS A 29 -10.54 12.04 5.96
C HIS A 29 -9.76 10.77 6.39
N PRO A 30 -10.38 9.87 7.18
CA PRO A 30 -9.72 8.65 7.66
C PRO A 30 -9.44 7.67 6.52
N ASN A 31 -8.33 6.95 6.62
CA ASN A 31 -7.94 5.86 5.72
C ASN A 31 -7.80 6.24 4.23
N LEU A 32 -7.44 7.49 3.94
CA LEU A 32 -7.22 7.99 2.59
C LEU A 32 -5.75 8.31 2.33
N ILE A 33 -5.39 8.44 1.06
CA ILE A 33 -4.09 8.91 0.62
C ILE A 33 -4.21 10.40 0.30
N LYS A 34 -3.58 11.23 1.13
CA LYS A 34 -3.48 12.67 0.95
C LYS A 34 -2.36 13.00 -0.03
N LEU A 35 -2.69 13.72 -1.10
CA LEU A 35 -1.75 14.34 -2.02
C LEU A 35 -1.73 15.85 -1.77
N THR A 36 -0.56 16.38 -1.40
CA THR A 36 -0.34 17.82 -1.27
C THR A 36 0.72 18.25 -2.26
N VAL A 37 0.43 19.29 -3.03
CA VAL A 37 1.33 19.91 -4.01
C VAL A 37 1.44 21.40 -3.71
N THR A 38 2.66 21.87 -3.46
CA THR A 38 2.98 23.27 -3.16
C THR A 38 3.92 23.81 -4.22
N MET A 39 3.62 25.00 -4.73
CA MET A 39 4.41 25.61 -5.79
C MET A 39 4.41 27.14 -5.71
N PRO A 40 5.48 27.80 -6.17
CA PRO A 40 5.55 29.25 -6.23
C PRO A 40 4.51 29.83 -7.19
N HIS A 41 3.90 30.93 -6.77
CA HIS A 41 3.03 31.75 -7.60
C HIS A 41 3.83 32.86 -8.28
N ILE A 42 3.57 33.05 -9.56
CA ILE A 42 4.07 34.18 -10.34
C ILE A 42 2.88 34.78 -11.08
N ASP A 43 2.74 36.10 -11.00
CA ASP A 43 1.61 36.80 -11.61
C ASP A 43 1.55 36.55 -13.13
N GLY A 44 0.35 36.21 -13.62
CA GLY A 44 0.12 35.88 -15.03
C GLY A 44 0.33 34.40 -15.39
N MET A 45 0.78 33.56 -14.45
CA MET A 45 0.89 32.12 -14.63
C MET A 45 -0.17 31.36 -13.82
N LEU A 46 -0.70 30.29 -14.42
CA LEU A 46 -1.69 29.40 -13.82
C LEU A 46 -1.10 28.00 -13.65
N PRO A 47 -1.08 27.46 -12.43
CA PRO A 47 -0.59 26.11 -12.20
C PRO A 47 -1.63 25.06 -12.54
N VAL A 48 -1.24 24.09 -13.36
CA VAL A 48 -2.03 22.90 -13.63
C VAL A 48 -1.33 21.70 -13.01
N VAL A 49 -2.09 20.90 -12.26
CA VAL A 49 -1.64 19.67 -11.61
C VAL A 49 -2.50 18.53 -12.12
N SER A 50 -1.88 17.50 -12.68
CA SER A 50 -2.58 16.30 -13.15
C SER A 50 -1.74 15.04 -12.97
N THR A 51 -2.37 13.90 -12.75
CA THR A 51 -1.68 12.60 -12.80
C THR A 51 -1.50 12.06 -14.22
N ARG A 52 -1.89 12.83 -15.26
CA ARG A 52 -1.57 12.53 -16.66
C ARG A 52 -0.86 13.71 -17.31
N ALA A 53 0.01 13.40 -18.27
CA ALA A 53 0.71 14.41 -19.04
C ALA A 53 -0.29 15.34 -19.75
N LEU A 54 -0.09 16.64 -19.61
CA LEU A 54 -0.78 17.64 -20.40
C LEU A 54 -0.11 17.66 -21.77
N SER A 55 -0.89 17.52 -22.83
CA SER A 55 -0.37 17.47 -24.19
C SER A 55 -0.93 18.63 -24.99
N ASN A 56 -2.21 18.56 -25.34
CA ASN A 56 -2.89 19.60 -26.12
C ASN A 56 -3.61 20.59 -25.17
N PHE A 57 -2.93 21.67 -24.78
CA PHE A 57 -3.51 22.67 -23.87
C PHE A 57 -4.74 23.38 -24.43
N GLU A 58 -4.87 23.56 -25.75
CA GLU A 58 -6.10 24.12 -26.32
C GLU A 58 -7.29 23.22 -26.00
N LEU A 59 -7.14 21.90 -26.17
CA LEU A 59 -8.18 20.93 -25.85
C LEU A 59 -8.34 20.76 -24.33
N THR A 60 -7.24 20.66 -23.59
CA THR A 60 -7.23 20.42 -22.14
C THR A 60 -7.75 21.62 -21.34
N LEU A 61 -7.67 22.84 -21.86
CA LEU A 61 -8.26 24.03 -21.23
C LEU A 61 -9.67 24.33 -21.77
N SER A 62 -10.05 23.75 -22.92
CA SER A 62 -11.41 23.87 -23.44
C SER A 62 -12.44 23.13 -22.55
N PRO A 63 -13.75 23.45 -22.66
CA PRO A 63 -14.82 22.70 -22.00
C PRO A 63 -15.08 21.30 -22.58
N ASP A 64 -14.21 20.77 -23.43
CA ASP A 64 -14.41 19.51 -24.14
C ASP A 64 -14.48 18.30 -23.19
N GLY A 65 -15.37 17.34 -23.48
CA GLY A 65 -15.59 16.16 -22.62
C GLY A 65 -14.36 15.24 -22.50
N THR A 66 -13.44 15.27 -23.47
CA THR A 66 -12.18 14.51 -23.39
C THR A 66 -11.29 14.99 -22.26
N ARG A 67 -11.37 16.29 -21.88
CA ARG A 67 -10.69 16.85 -20.72
C ARG A 67 -11.08 16.12 -19.44
N VAL A 68 -12.39 15.96 -19.22
CA VAL A 68 -12.95 15.29 -18.03
C VAL A 68 -12.52 13.83 -17.99
N GLY A 69 -12.54 13.13 -19.13
CA GLY A 69 -12.11 11.73 -19.23
C GLY A 69 -10.62 11.53 -18.95
N ASN A 70 -9.77 12.44 -19.44
CA ASN A 70 -8.33 12.30 -19.37
C ASN A 70 -7.70 12.82 -18.08
N HIS A 71 -8.28 13.87 -17.47
CA HIS A 71 -7.67 14.56 -16.34
C HIS A 71 -8.53 14.48 -15.07
N ARG A 72 -9.12 13.30 -14.80
CA ARG A 72 -9.97 13.07 -13.61
C ARG A 72 -9.28 13.44 -12.29
N CYS A 73 -7.99 13.12 -12.16
CA CYS A 73 -7.18 13.43 -10.98
C CYS A 73 -6.33 14.67 -11.27
N SER A 74 -7.01 15.82 -11.39
CA SER A 74 -6.37 17.11 -11.68
C SER A 74 -7.10 18.28 -11.04
N ASN A 75 -6.46 19.45 -11.02
CA ASN A 75 -7.07 20.72 -10.61
C ASN A 75 -7.73 21.48 -11.79
N LEU A 76 -7.84 20.86 -12.97
CA LEU A 76 -8.46 21.47 -14.16
C LEU A 76 -9.99 21.42 -14.13
N LEU A 77 -10.53 20.44 -13.42
CA LEU A 77 -11.94 20.13 -13.40
C LEU A 77 -12.56 20.76 -12.15
N ASP A 78 -13.66 21.49 -12.33
CA ASP A 78 -14.40 22.06 -11.19
C ASP A 78 -15.05 20.94 -10.36
N HIS A 79 -15.42 21.25 -9.11
CA HIS A 79 -15.97 20.31 -8.13
C HIS A 79 -17.21 19.52 -8.65
N ALA A 80 -17.95 20.05 -9.62
CA ALA A 80 -19.13 19.41 -10.20
C ALA A 80 -18.81 18.52 -11.41
N GLU A 81 -17.63 18.66 -12.00
CA GLU A 81 -17.20 17.92 -13.19
C GLU A 81 -16.57 16.56 -12.85
N VAL A 82 -16.22 16.35 -11.58
CA VAL A 82 -15.50 15.17 -11.11
C VAL A 82 -16.33 14.40 -10.10
N LYS A 83 -16.34 13.07 -10.22
CA LYS A 83 -16.97 12.15 -9.26
C LYS A 83 -16.02 11.61 -8.19
N THR A 84 -14.78 12.10 -8.16
CA THR A 84 -13.82 11.73 -7.12
C THR A 84 -14.34 12.28 -5.79
N ARG A 85 -14.27 11.50 -4.72
CA ARG A 85 -14.89 11.91 -3.45
C ARG A 85 -14.28 13.20 -2.89
N TYR A 86 -12.97 13.41 -3.14
CA TYR A 86 -12.20 14.52 -2.58
C TYR A 86 -11.12 15.05 -3.57
N GLY A 87 -11.57 15.54 -4.73
CA GLY A 87 -10.70 16.18 -5.73
C GLY A 87 -10.05 17.49 -5.28
N PHE A 88 -9.15 18.04 -6.09
CA PHE A 88 -8.38 19.24 -5.77
C PHE A 88 -9.23 20.52 -5.58
N LEU A 89 -10.37 20.60 -6.26
CA LEU A 89 -11.33 21.70 -6.13
C LEU A 89 -12.58 21.21 -5.41
N THR A 90 -13.01 21.94 -4.37
CA THR A 90 -14.29 21.69 -3.68
C THR A 90 -15.18 22.92 -3.78
N GLU A 91 -16.41 22.84 -3.26
CA GLU A 91 -17.39 23.92 -3.42
C GLU A 91 -16.96 25.24 -2.73
N ALA A 92 -16.08 25.18 -1.72
CA ALA A 92 -15.64 26.35 -0.97
C ALA A 92 -14.84 27.33 -1.87
N THR A 93 -15.21 28.61 -1.79
CA THR A 93 -14.64 29.71 -2.59
C THR A 93 -13.51 30.48 -1.89
N ARG A 94 -13.17 30.06 -0.67
CA ARG A 94 -12.18 30.72 0.18
C ARG A 94 -11.49 29.69 1.08
N ASN A 95 -10.21 29.90 1.33
CA ASN A 95 -9.46 29.08 2.29
C ASN A 95 -9.91 29.43 3.72
N PRO A 96 -10.38 28.45 4.52
CA PRO A 96 -10.82 28.68 5.89
C PRO A 96 -9.71 29.17 6.83
N GLU A 97 -8.44 28.87 6.52
CA GLU A 97 -7.29 29.28 7.34
C GLU A 97 -6.93 30.77 7.17
N VAL A 98 -7.42 31.42 6.09
CA VAL A 98 -7.14 32.83 5.82
C VAL A 98 -8.21 33.71 6.47
N ILE A 99 -7.81 34.50 7.46
CA ILE A 99 -8.68 35.47 8.15
C ILE A 99 -8.66 36.81 7.39
N GLY A 100 -9.84 37.40 7.10
CA GLY A 100 -9.97 38.66 6.37
C GLY A 100 -9.72 38.56 4.85
N GLU A 101 -9.73 39.70 4.15
CA GLU A 101 -9.33 39.78 2.74
C GLU A 101 -7.88 40.28 2.68
N THR A 102 -7.01 39.57 1.95
CA THR A 102 -5.61 40.04 1.77
C THR A 102 -5.51 41.13 0.71
N SER A 103 -6.54 41.26 -0.13
CA SER A 103 -6.63 42.27 -1.18
C SER A 103 -8.09 42.57 -1.50
N SER A 104 -8.37 43.82 -1.88
CA SER A 104 -9.72 44.26 -2.22
C SER A 104 -10.36 43.38 -3.30
N TYR A 105 -11.58 42.93 -3.04
CA TYR A 105 -12.38 42.12 -3.97
C TYR A 105 -11.76 40.76 -4.33
N GLN A 106 -10.79 40.26 -3.55
CA GLN A 106 -10.15 38.96 -3.78
C GLN A 106 -11.18 37.82 -3.82
N TYR A 107 -12.19 37.88 -2.96
CA TYR A 107 -13.25 36.88 -2.85
C TYR A 107 -14.61 37.35 -3.41
N SER A 108 -14.61 38.40 -4.23
CA SER A 108 -15.84 38.94 -4.82
C SER A 108 -16.37 38.04 -5.93
N ALA A 109 -17.48 37.35 -5.66
CA ALA A 109 -18.13 36.47 -6.62
C ALA A 109 -18.70 37.23 -7.83
N SER A 110 -19.13 38.48 -7.66
CA SER A 110 -19.69 39.30 -8.74
C SER A 110 -18.64 39.69 -9.80
N LEU A 111 -17.37 39.83 -9.40
CA LEU A 111 -16.28 40.21 -10.31
C LEU A 111 -15.55 38.99 -10.89
N ARG A 112 -15.40 37.91 -10.11
CA ARG A 112 -14.54 36.77 -10.48
C ARG A 112 -15.33 35.51 -10.90
N GLY A 113 -16.56 35.37 -10.43
CA GLY A 113 -17.35 34.15 -10.58
C GLY A 113 -16.92 33.01 -9.63
N SER A 114 -17.85 32.12 -9.29
CA SER A 114 -17.63 31.08 -8.28
C SER A 114 -16.54 30.07 -8.65
N SER A 115 -16.46 29.66 -9.92
CA SER A 115 -15.45 28.69 -10.38
C SER A 115 -14.03 29.22 -10.21
N THR A 116 -13.79 30.46 -10.63
CA THR A 116 -12.51 31.17 -10.41
C THR A 116 -12.18 31.25 -8.93
N LEU A 117 -13.15 31.60 -8.07
CA LEU A 117 -12.89 31.67 -6.63
C LEU A 117 -12.52 30.30 -6.03
N ARG A 118 -13.17 29.21 -6.45
CA ARG A 118 -12.81 27.85 -6.01
C ARG A 118 -11.39 27.47 -6.43
N PHE A 119 -10.97 27.86 -7.63
CA PHE A 119 -9.59 27.64 -8.06
C PHE A 119 -8.60 28.47 -7.23
N TYR A 120 -8.83 29.78 -7.13
CA TYR A 120 -7.93 30.74 -6.48
C TYR A 120 -7.94 30.67 -4.94
N ARG A 121 -8.86 29.94 -4.32
CA ARG A 121 -8.80 29.69 -2.87
C ARG A 121 -7.47 29.04 -2.45
N ASN A 122 -6.86 28.28 -3.37
CA ASN A 122 -5.62 27.54 -3.16
C ASN A 122 -4.38 28.45 -3.26
N LEU A 123 -4.56 29.74 -3.61
CA LEU A 123 -3.49 30.73 -3.67
C LEU A 123 -3.39 31.50 -2.35
N ASN A 124 -2.23 31.42 -1.72
CA ASN A 124 -1.80 32.39 -0.73
C ASN A 124 -1.00 33.51 -1.42
N LEU A 125 -1.65 34.65 -1.63
CA LEU A 125 -1.07 35.79 -2.35
C LEU A 125 0.03 36.50 -1.56
N GLU A 126 -0.04 36.49 -0.23
CA GLU A 126 0.98 37.11 0.64
C GLU A 126 2.27 36.28 0.65
N ALA A 127 2.14 34.95 0.70
CA ALA A 127 3.27 34.03 0.64
C ALA A 127 3.76 33.77 -0.80
N CYS A 128 3.02 34.20 -1.82
CA CYS A 128 3.26 33.86 -3.22
C CYS A 128 3.36 32.34 -3.44
N LEU A 129 2.43 31.58 -2.86
CA LEU A 129 2.41 30.11 -2.93
C LEU A 129 1.02 29.60 -3.28
N TRP A 130 0.99 28.63 -4.19
CA TRP A 130 -0.15 27.76 -4.40
C TRP A 130 0.00 26.51 -3.55
N GLU A 131 -1.09 26.08 -2.92
CA GLU A 131 -1.17 24.79 -2.25
C GLU A 131 -2.44 24.07 -2.65
N PHE A 132 -2.27 22.93 -3.31
CA PHE A 132 -3.35 22.04 -3.72
C PHE A 132 -3.33 20.78 -2.86
N THR A 133 -4.46 20.47 -2.25
CA THR A 133 -4.64 19.25 -1.46
C THR A 133 -5.81 18.44 -2.03
N SER A 134 -5.61 17.13 -2.17
CA SER A 134 -6.65 16.16 -2.53
C SER A 134 -6.49 14.86 -1.76
N TYR A 135 -7.57 14.10 -1.67
CA TYR A 135 -7.60 12.81 -0.98
C TYR A 135 -8.14 11.75 -1.92
N TYR A 136 -7.47 10.60 -1.96
CA TYR A 136 -7.84 9.51 -2.85
C TYR A 136 -7.90 8.18 -2.11
N ASP A 137 -8.84 7.34 -2.53
CA ASP A 137 -8.80 5.92 -2.23
C ASP A 137 -7.65 5.25 -2.99
N MET A 138 -7.07 4.20 -2.42
CA MET A 138 -6.02 3.44 -3.12
C MET A 138 -6.53 2.86 -4.45
N SER A 139 -7.77 2.37 -4.50
CA SER A 139 -8.38 1.85 -5.72
C SER A 139 -8.54 2.92 -6.81
N GLU A 140 -8.88 4.14 -6.43
CA GLU A 140 -9.06 5.28 -7.34
C GLU A 140 -7.71 5.69 -7.95
N LEU A 141 -6.65 5.77 -7.14
CA LEU A 141 -5.30 6.07 -7.64
C LEU A 141 -4.84 5.06 -8.69
N LEU A 142 -5.15 3.78 -8.49
CA LEU A 142 -4.74 2.70 -9.41
C LEU A 142 -5.58 2.65 -10.70
N SER A 143 -6.89 2.88 -10.59
CA SER A 143 -7.81 2.69 -11.71
C SER A 143 -7.98 3.94 -12.57
N ASP A 144 -8.07 5.12 -11.96
CA ASP A 144 -8.39 6.38 -12.65
C ASP A 144 -7.15 7.28 -12.81
N CYS A 145 -6.28 7.31 -11.80
CA CYS A 145 -5.16 8.26 -11.76
C CYS A 145 -3.84 7.75 -12.34
N GLY A 146 -3.78 6.51 -12.84
CA GLY A 146 -2.56 5.94 -13.44
C GLY A 146 -1.49 5.50 -12.44
N GLY A 147 -1.86 5.36 -11.17
CA GLY A 147 -0.99 4.79 -10.14
C GLY A 147 -0.71 3.31 -10.39
N ASN A 148 0.44 2.85 -9.93
CA ASN A 148 0.82 1.44 -9.97
C ASN A 148 1.41 0.99 -8.64
N ILE A 149 1.39 -0.32 -8.42
CA ILE A 149 2.01 -0.94 -7.25
C ILE A 149 3.25 -1.69 -7.71
N GLY A 150 4.39 -1.30 -7.13
CA GLY A 150 5.62 -2.07 -7.21
C GLY A 150 5.91 -2.74 -5.87
N THR A 151 6.29 -4.01 -5.92
CA THR A 151 7.06 -4.61 -4.83
C THR A 151 8.51 -4.22 -5.08
N ASP A 152 9.00 -3.19 -4.40
CA ASP A 152 10.43 -2.89 -4.43
C ASP A 152 11.12 -4.11 -3.81
N GLY A 153 11.93 -4.79 -4.64
CA GLY A 153 12.35 -6.19 -4.49
C GLY A 153 12.36 -6.71 -3.06
N GLN A 154 11.69 -7.85 -2.83
CA GLN A 154 11.77 -8.58 -1.57
C GLN A 154 13.25 -8.73 -1.19
N VAL A 155 13.69 -7.97 -0.18
CA VAL A 155 15.01 -8.20 0.39
C VAL A 155 14.91 -9.57 1.05
N LEU A 156 15.56 -10.55 0.42
CA LEU A 156 15.76 -11.88 0.98
C LEU A 156 16.23 -11.67 2.43
N ASN A 157 15.41 -12.13 3.39
CA ASN A 157 15.62 -12.11 4.86
C ASN A 157 15.03 -10.94 5.68
N LEU A 158 14.06 -10.15 5.18
CA LEU A 158 13.36 -9.19 6.03
C LEU A 158 11.90 -9.52 6.33
N VAL A 159 11.65 -9.56 7.64
CA VAL A 159 10.44 -9.54 8.49
C VAL A 159 9.33 -8.56 8.05
N GLN A 160 9.64 -7.66 7.12
CA GLN A 160 8.78 -6.60 6.62
C GLN A 160 8.65 -6.72 5.11
N SER A 161 7.42 -6.75 4.62
CA SER A 161 7.14 -6.61 3.20
C SER A 161 6.84 -5.15 2.90
N TYR A 162 7.50 -4.62 1.88
CA TYR A 162 7.32 -3.26 1.40
C TYR A 162 6.49 -3.29 0.13
N VAL A 163 5.40 -2.53 0.12
CA VAL A 163 4.61 -2.29 -1.08
C VAL A 163 4.69 -0.80 -1.36
N THR A 164 5.23 -0.44 -2.52
CA THR A 164 5.37 0.96 -2.93
C THR A 164 4.32 1.29 -3.97
N LEU A 165 3.38 2.14 -3.58
CA LEU A 165 2.49 2.81 -4.51
C LEU A 165 3.28 3.91 -5.23
N ARG A 166 3.24 3.91 -6.56
CA ARG A 166 3.82 4.95 -7.39
C ARG A 166 2.71 5.67 -8.14
N VAL A 167 2.68 7.00 -8.08
CA VAL A 167 1.69 7.83 -8.75
C VAL A 167 2.41 8.86 -9.63
N PRO A 168 2.17 8.89 -10.95
CA PRO A 168 2.71 9.94 -11.80
C PRO A 168 2.08 11.28 -11.45
N LEU A 169 2.89 12.33 -11.43
CA LEU A 169 2.45 13.71 -11.23
C LEU A 169 3.07 14.61 -12.28
N HIS A 170 2.23 15.34 -13.00
CA HIS A 170 2.60 16.34 -13.98
C HIS A 170 2.13 17.71 -13.47
N VAL A 171 3.05 18.66 -13.40
CA VAL A 171 2.81 20.04 -13.00
C VAL A 171 3.20 20.95 -14.15
N SER A 172 2.28 21.80 -14.58
CA SER A 172 2.51 22.70 -15.71
C SER A 172 2.17 24.13 -15.35
N TYR A 173 3.09 25.05 -15.60
CA TYR A 173 2.82 26.48 -15.49
C TYR A 173 2.35 27.01 -16.83
N VAL A 174 1.08 27.39 -16.91
CA VAL A 174 0.45 27.86 -18.15
C VAL A 174 0.32 29.38 -18.11
N PHE A 175 0.65 30.05 -19.21
CA PHE A 175 0.52 31.50 -19.33
C PHE A 175 0.18 31.90 -20.76
N HIS A 176 -0.47 33.05 -20.90
CA HIS A 176 -0.81 33.57 -22.21
C HIS A 176 0.34 34.42 -22.77
N SER A 177 0.80 34.10 -23.98
CA SER A 177 1.81 34.84 -24.72
C SER A 177 1.26 35.24 -26.09
N PRO A 178 1.06 36.54 -26.36
CA PRO A 178 0.49 37.02 -27.61
C PRO A 178 1.38 36.76 -28.84
N VAL A 179 2.63 36.32 -28.63
CA VAL A 179 3.63 36.07 -29.68
C VAL A 179 3.76 34.57 -30.02
N GLY A 180 3.12 33.68 -29.25
CA GLY A 180 3.15 32.23 -29.46
C GLY A 180 2.04 31.73 -30.38
N ALA A 181 2.31 30.68 -31.17
CA ALA A 181 1.28 29.97 -31.92
C ALA A 181 0.25 29.35 -30.95
N GLY A 182 -1.04 29.69 -31.09
CA GLY A 182 -2.11 29.25 -30.16
C GLY A 182 -2.30 30.11 -28.91
N GLY A 183 -1.48 31.16 -28.71
CA GLY A 183 -1.63 32.14 -27.63
C GLY A 183 -1.29 31.65 -26.22
N TRP A 184 -1.37 30.34 -25.94
CA TRP A 184 -0.99 29.74 -24.67
C TRP A 184 0.39 29.08 -24.75
N GLN A 185 1.22 29.34 -23.74
CA GLN A 185 2.51 28.68 -23.54
C GLN A 185 2.53 27.99 -22.19
N HIS A 186 3.40 26.98 -22.05
CA HIS A 186 3.50 26.21 -20.82
C HIS A 186 4.94 25.73 -20.55
N PHE A 187 5.21 25.47 -19.27
CA PHE A 187 6.40 24.77 -18.80
C PHE A 187 5.98 23.56 -17.98
N ASP A 188 6.40 22.37 -18.39
CA ASP A 188 5.98 21.11 -17.77
C ASP A 188 7.10 20.51 -16.91
N LEU A 189 6.70 20.02 -15.75
CA LEU A 189 7.53 19.28 -14.83
C LEU A 189 6.85 17.94 -14.54
N GLN A 190 7.63 16.86 -14.48
CA GLN A 190 7.14 15.52 -14.17
C GLN A 190 7.84 14.98 -12.94
N SER A 191 7.08 14.30 -12.09
CA SER A 191 7.58 13.56 -10.93
C SER A 191 6.83 12.24 -10.78
N GLU A 192 7.45 11.27 -10.12
CA GLU A 192 6.80 10.03 -9.69
C GLU A 192 6.77 10.03 -8.17
N LEU A 193 5.57 10.20 -7.61
CA LEU A 193 5.39 10.19 -6.16
C LEU A 193 5.36 8.75 -5.67
N ARG A 194 5.99 8.52 -4.52
CA ARG A 194 6.11 7.18 -3.93
C ARG A 194 5.60 7.18 -2.51
N LEU A 195 4.71 6.24 -2.20
CA LEU A 195 4.24 5.96 -0.85
C LEU A 195 4.48 4.48 -0.56
N THR A 196 5.35 4.20 0.40
CA THR A 196 5.69 2.84 0.79
C THR A 196 4.91 2.45 2.03
N PHE A 197 4.12 1.39 1.90
CA PHE A 197 3.44 0.73 3.01
C PHE A 197 4.37 -0.36 3.53
N VAL A 198 4.70 -0.26 4.81
CA VAL A 198 5.36 -1.32 5.56
C VAL A 198 4.26 -2.06 6.28
N TYR A 199 4.13 -3.36 6.03
CA TYR A 199 3.37 -4.21 6.93
C TYR A 199 4.32 -5.18 7.61
N ASP A 200 4.29 -5.15 8.93
CA ASP A 200 5.00 -6.09 9.77
C ASP A 200 4.32 -7.45 9.64
N THR A 201 4.96 -8.33 8.89
CA THR A 201 4.67 -9.76 9.02
C THR A 201 5.33 -10.36 10.27
N ALA A 202 6.22 -9.65 10.97
CA ALA A 202 7.10 -10.29 11.95
C ALA A 202 7.58 -9.50 13.19
N ILE A 203 6.77 -8.61 13.77
CA ILE A 203 7.05 -8.09 15.13
C ILE A 203 6.93 -9.19 16.23
N LEU A 204 6.38 -10.37 15.94
CA LEU A 204 6.24 -11.49 16.91
C LEU A 204 7.35 -12.56 16.88
N TRP A 205 8.30 -12.56 15.93
CA TRP A 205 8.98 -13.82 15.57
C TRP A 205 10.51 -13.88 15.69
N ARG A 206 11.17 -12.94 16.38
CA ARG A 206 12.59 -13.14 16.78
C ARG A 206 12.74 -14.30 17.76
N ASP A 207 11.78 -14.47 18.65
CA ASP A 207 11.79 -15.53 19.68
C ASP A 207 11.06 -16.81 19.22
N GLY A 208 10.32 -16.75 18.10
CA GLY A 208 9.51 -17.84 17.55
C GLY A 208 8.15 -17.99 18.24
N VAL A 209 7.24 -18.73 17.63
CA VAL A 209 6.02 -19.22 18.29
C VAL A 209 6.44 -20.33 19.25
N GLY A 210 6.37 -20.10 20.56
CA GLY A 210 6.57 -21.15 21.54
C GLY A 210 5.38 -22.10 21.60
N SER A 211 5.63 -23.37 21.94
CA SER A 211 4.58 -24.26 22.43
C SER A 211 3.99 -23.74 23.76
N PRO A 212 2.75 -24.13 24.12
CA PRO A 212 2.16 -23.77 25.41
C PRO A 212 3.07 -24.15 26.60
N PRO A 213 3.16 -23.31 27.63
CA PRO A 213 4.05 -23.55 28.78
C PRO A 213 3.68 -24.81 29.57
N GLU A 214 2.43 -25.26 29.50
CA GLU A 214 1.93 -26.49 30.12
C GLU A 214 2.25 -27.78 29.37
N ALA A 215 2.80 -27.70 28.15
CA ALA A 215 3.12 -28.88 27.36
C ALA A 215 4.33 -29.65 27.92
N GLU A 216 4.24 -30.99 27.97
CA GLU A 216 5.32 -31.89 28.44
C GLU A 216 6.62 -31.68 27.65
N LEU A 217 6.50 -31.51 26.33
CA LEU A 217 7.60 -31.23 25.43
C LEU A 217 7.54 -29.78 24.98
N GLN A 218 8.70 -29.17 24.76
CA GLN A 218 8.81 -27.80 24.32
C GLN A 218 9.37 -27.71 22.90
N GLY A 219 8.93 -26.71 22.16
CA GLY A 219 9.40 -26.45 20.81
C GLY A 219 9.13 -25.01 20.40
N ALA A 220 9.71 -24.62 19.27
CA ALA A 220 9.46 -23.32 18.67
C ALA A 220 9.22 -23.44 17.17
N LEU A 221 8.33 -22.60 16.64
CA LEU A 221 8.02 -22.48 15.23
C LEU A 221 8.38 -21.07 14.75
N TYR A 222 9.15 -20.98 13.67
CA TYR A 222 9.57 -19.71 13.08
C TYR A 222 9.07 -19.63 11.63
N PRO A 223 8.05 -18.82 11.34
CA PRO A 223 7.65 -18.54 9.96
C PRO A 223 8.83 -17.97 9.16
N THR A 224 9.07 -18.50 7.97
CA THR A 224 10.19 -18.09 7.11
C THR A 224 9.73 -17.34 5.86
N SER A 225 8.53 -17.63 5.35
CA SER A 225 7.93 -16.85 4.26
C SER A 225 6.42 -17.08 4.18
N MET A 226 5.66 -16.07 3.79
CA MET A 226 4.23 -16.18 3.49
C MET A 226 3.96 -15.52 2.13
N ARG A 227 3.22 -16.18 1.25
CA ARG A 227 2.91 -15.68 -0.10
C ARG A 227 1.62 -16.24 -0.65
N ILE A 228 1.08 -15.58 -1.67
CA ILE A 228 0.04 -16.13 -2.52
C ILE A 228 0.70 -16.73 -3.78
N ASN A 229 0.36 -17.96 -4.14
CA ASN A 229 0.88 -18.58 -5.37
C ASN A 229 0.08 -18.12 -6.61
N GLY A 230 0.53 -18.53 -7.81
CA GLY A 230 -0.13 -18.16 -9.07
C GLY A 230 -1.59 -18.64 -9.23
N GLN A 231 -2.08 -19.49 -8.32
CA GLN A 231 -3.47 -19.95 -8.26
C GLN A 231 -4.30 -19.24 -7.18
N GLY A 232 -3.76 -18.19 -6.55
CA GLY A 232 -4.46 -17.45 -5.49
C GLY A 232 -4.46 -18.15 -4.12
N ARG A 233 -3.67 -19.23 -3.95
CA ARG A 233 -3.64 -20.01 -2.70
C ARG A 233 -2.55 -19.50 -1.76
N LEU A 234 -2.83 -19.48 -0.46
CA LEU A 234 -1.86 -19.11 0.57
C LEU A 234 -0.80 -20.21 0.69
N VAL A 235 0.46 -19.82 0.68
CA VAL A 235 1.62 -20.68 0.90
C VAL A 235 2.44 -20.09 2.04
N VAL A 236 2.60 -20.87 3.10
CA VAL A 236 3.39 -20.50 4.27
C VAL A 236 4.52 -21.50 4.44
N ASN A 237 5.75 -21.01 4.45
CA ASN A 237 6.93 -21.78 4.85
C ASN A 237 7.34 -21.38 6.25
N PHE A 238 7.78 -22.37 7.02
CA PHE A 238 8.26 -22.15 8.38
C PHE A 238 9.34 -23.18 8.72
N ARG A 239 10.13 -22.89 9.75
CA ARG A 239 11.05 -23.84 10.37
C ARG A 239 10.61 -24.16 11.79
N THR A 240 10.94 -25.34 12.28
CA THR A 240 10.70 -25.74 13.66
C THR A 240 12.00 -26.08 14.34
N GLU A 241 12.06 -25.79 15.64
CA GLU A 241 13.15 -26.17 16.52
C GLU A 241 12.57 -27.02 17.66
N ALA A 242 12.95 -28.30 17.69
CA ALA A 242 12.56 -29.19 18.77
C ALA A 242 13.46 -28.91 19.99
N ARG A 243 12.90 -28.57 21.15
CA ARG A 243 13.66 -28.45 22.41
C ARG A 243 13.68 -29.78 23.19
N PHE A 244 13.59 -30.89 22.46
CA PHE A 244 13.63 -32.26 22.95
C PHE A 244 14.48 -33.12 22.01
N ARG A 245 14.89 -34.30 22.48
CA ARG A 245 15.61 -35.26 21.65
C ARG A 245 14.64 -36.06 20.79
N GLY A 246 14.53 -35.72 19.52
CA GLY A 246 13.54 -36.27 18.61
C GLY A 246 13.33 -35.38 17.40
N LEU A 247 12.14 -35.49 16.80
CA LEU A 247 11.73 -34.70 15.64
C LEU A 247 10.20 -34.49 15.65
N PHE A 248 9.74 -33.51 14.89
CA PHE A 248 8.35 -33.41 14.48
C PHE A 248 8.12 -34.29 13.25
N VAL A 249 6.97 -34.98 13.20
CA VAL A 249 6.59 -35.88 12.10
C VAL A 249 5.21 -35.52 11.56
N PHE A 250 4.99 -35.69 10.26
CA PHE A 250 3.68 -35.45 9.66
C PHE A 250 2.67 -36.51 10.12
N ALA A 251 3.05 -37.78 10.05
CA ALA A 251 2.25 -38.91 10.49
C ALA A 251 3.16 -39.98 11.11
N HIS A 252 2.63 -40.79 12.01
CA HIS A 252 3.35 -41.91 12.62
C HIS A 252 2.41 -43.11 12.81
N PRO A 253 2.80 -44.36 12.49
CA PRO A 253 1.91 -45.53 12.56
C PRO A 253 1.31 -45.79 13.95
N ALA A 254 2.04 -45.45 15.01
CA ALA A 254 1.61 -45.57 16.39
C ALA A 254 0.85 -44.34 16.93
N SER A 255 0.46 -43.40 16.06
CA SER A 255 -0.35 -42.22 16.41
C SER A 255 -1.67 -42.24 15.63
N PRO A 256 -2.83 -42.04 16.28
CA PRO A 256 -4.13 -41.98 15.60
C PRO A 256 -4.38 -40.64 14.90
N VAL A 257 -3.56 -39.62 15.18
CA VAL A 257 -3.66 -38.27 14.60
C VAL A 257 -2.52 -38.00 13.64
N THR A 258 -2.76 -37.10 12.69
CA THR A 258 -1.76 -36.50 11.80
C THR A 258 -1.51 -35.05 12.20
N SER A 259 -0.30 -34.56 11.93
CA SER A 259 0.01 -33.14 12.02
C SER A 259 -0.86 -32.36 11.03
N MET A 260 -1.33 -31.19 11.44
CA MET A 260 -2.32 -30.43 10.67
C MET A 260 -2.21 -28.93 10.94
N VAL A 261 -2.79 -28.15 10.04
CA VAL A 261 -2.99 -26.70 10.21
C VAL A 261 -4.49 -26.45 10.17
N MET A 262 -4.98 -25.63 11.09
CA MET A 262 -6.39 -25.23 11.16
C MET A 262 -6.49 -23.73 11.41
N CYS A 263 -7.57 -23.12 10.91
CA CYS A 263 -7.88 -21.73 11.16
C CYS A 263 -9.37 -21.63 11.55
N PRO A 264 -9.70 -21.37 12.82
CA PRO A 264 -11.10 -21.25 13.27
C PRO A 264 -11.87 -20.15 12.56
N ASP A 265 -11.18 -19.08 12.14
CA ASP A 265 -11.77 -17.96 11.40
C ASP A 265 -12.16 -18.32 9.96
N HIS A 266 -11.61 -19.41 9.42
CA HIS A 266 -11.87 -19.93 8.07
C HIS A 266 -12.24 -21.42 8.09
N PRO A 267 -13.42 -21.80 8.62
CA PRO A 267 -13.76 -23.22 8.84
C PRO A 267 -13.92 -24.05 7.55
N GLY A 268 -14.13 -23.39 6.41
CA GLY A 268 -14.21 -24.04 5.09
C GLY A 268 -12.86 -24.21 4.39
N LEU A 269 -11.77 -23.72 4.99
CA LEU A 269 -10.45 -23.76 4.38
C LEU A 269 -9.60 -24.87 5.00
N THR A 270 -9.16 -25.80 4.16
CA THR A 270 -8.24 -26.87 4.52
C THR A 270 -6.84 -26.56 4.03
N PHE A 271 -5.84 -27.17 4.67
CA PHE A 271 -4.43 -26.90 4.40
C PHE A 271 -3.65 -28.19 4.24
N ASN A 272 -2.84 -28.25 3.19
CA ASN A 272 -1.90 -29.33 2.97
C ASN A 272 -0.56 -28.99 3.62
N LEU A 273 -0.24 -29.65 4.73
CA LEU A 273 1.02 -29.52 5.45
C LEU A 273 2.02 -30.57 4.98
N SER A 274 3.26 -30.18 4.71
CA SER A 274 4.33 -31.10 4.32
C SER A 274 5.69 -30.72 4.91
N LEU A 275 6.49 -31.74 5.20
CA LEU A 275 7.89 -31.61 5.62
C LEU A 275 8.76 -31.48 4.36
N VAL A 276 9.46 -30.35 4.23
CA VAL A 276 10.31 -30.04 3.08
C VAL A 276 11.74 -30.53 3.30
N ARG A 277 12.28 -30.32 4.52
CA ARG A 277 13.65 -30.68 4.85
C ARG A 277 13.80 -31.03 6.32
N ASN A 278 14.64 -32.00 6.63
CA ASN A 278 15.00 -32.41 7.98
C ASN A 278 16.53 -32.50 8.12
N GLU A 279 17.07 -32.02 9.23
CA GLU A 279 18.46 -32.28 9.59
C GLU A 279 18.63 -33.74 10.08
N PRO A 280 19.70 -34.44 9.69
CA PRO A 280 19.89 -35.85 10.00
C PRO A 280 20.39 -36.07 11.45
N THR A 281 19.63 -35.59 12.44
CA THR A 281 19.94 -35.68 13.87
C THR A 281 18.67 -35.77 14.71
N TYR A 282 18.74 -36.42 15.87
CA TYR A 282 17.70 -36.33 16.90
C TYR A 282 17.98 -35.24 17.94
N ASN A 283 19.16 -34.61 17.89
CA ASN A 283 19.52 -33.58 18.86
C ASN A 283 19.06 -32.21 18.35
N GLN A 284 17.83 -31.83 18.70
CA GLN A 284 17.23 -30.52 18.38
C GLN A 284 17.33 -30.16 16.88
N PRO A 285 16.88 -31.05 15.96
CA PRO A 285 17.00 -30.80 14.53
C PRO A 285 16.19 -29.57 14.10
N ILE A 286 16.75 -28.78 13.20
CA ILE A 286 15.98 -27.78 12.46
C ILE A 286 15.24 -28.50 11.33
N GLN A 287 13.92 -28.32 11.28
CA GLN A 287 13.07 -28.88 10.22
C GLN A 287 12.37 -27.77 9.46
N GLN A 288 12.30 -27.88 8.13
CA GLN A 288 11.59 -26.94 7.27
C GLN A 288 10.29 -27.55 6.78
N TRP A 289 9.23 -26.79 6.91
CA TRP A 289 7.87 -27.19 6.59
C TRP A 289 7.20 -26.18 5.68
N THR A 290 6.17 -26.62 4.98
CA THR A 290 5.30 -25.76 4.19
C THR A 290 3.85 -26.19 4.37
N PHE A 291 2.95 -25.23 4.50
CA PHE A 291 1.53 -25.50 4.30
C PHE A 291 0.93 -24.63 3.19
N ILE A 292 -0.01 -25.20 2.47
CA ILE A 292 -0.68 -24.56 1.34
C ILE A 292 -2.19 -24.68 1.54
N SER A 293 -2.93 -23.59 1.38
CA SER A 293 -4.40 -23.65 1.39
C SER A 293 -4.92 -24.41 0.17
N ASP A 294 -5.99 -25.19 0.34
CA ASP A 294 -6.55 -25.97 -0.76
C ASP A 294 -7.29 -25.06 -1.76
N PHE A 295 -7.89 -23.98 -1.27
CA PHE A 295 -8.63 -23.01 -2.08
C PHE A 295 -8.08 -21.59 -1.95
N ALA A 296 -8.41 -20.76 -2.94
CA ALA A 296 -8.16 -19.33 -2.93
C ALA A 296 -9.32 -18.60 -2.23
N VAL A 297 -9.01 -17.76 -1.25
CA VAL A 297 -10.00 -16.88 -0.59
C VAL A 297 -9.55 -15.41 -0.65
N ARG A 298 -10.53 -14.50 -0.58
CA ARG A 298 -10.27 -13.06 -0.67
C ARG A 298 -9.56 -12.50 0.55
N ASP A 299 -9.78 -13.10 1.72
CA ASP A 299 -9.17 -12.69 2.97
C ASP A 299 -8.68 -13.93 3.70
N TYR A 300 -7.39 -13.99 3.97
CA TYR A 300 -6.75 -15.05 4.75
C TYR A 300 -6.48 -14.61 6.19
N SER A 301 -6.99 -13.45 6.60
CA SER A 301 -6.75 -12.93 7.94
C SER A 301 -7.41 -13.82 9.00
N GLY A 302 -6.65 -14.18 10.04
CA GLY A 302 -7.12 -15.05 11.12
C GLY A 302 -5.96 -15.68 11.90
N THR A 303 -6.31 -16.44 12.94
CA THR A 303 -5.36 -17.20 13.75
C THR A 303 -5.21 -18.63 13.19
N TYR A 304 -3.98 -18.99 12.87
CA TYR A 304 -3.60 -20.28 12.29
C TYR A 304 -2.90 -21.13 13.34
N THR A 305 -3.53 -22.23 13.69
CA THR A 305 -3.06 -23.21 14.66
C THR A 305 -2.35 -24.34 13.92
N VAL A 306 -1.03 -24.40 14.06
CA VAL A 306 -0.20 -25.50 13.54
C VAL A 306 -0.01 -26.54 14.63
N LYS A 307 -0.50 -27.76 14.39
CA LYS A 307 -0.39 -28.87 15.34
C LYS A 307 0.56 -29.93 14.78
N LEU A 308 1.69 -30.16 15.46
CA LEU A 308 2.75 -31.07 15.03
C LEU A 308 2.95 -32.21 16.02
N ILE A 309 2.92 -33.46 15.54
CA ILE A 309 3.23 -34.64 16.34
C ILE A 309 4.70 -34.59 16.72
N THR A 310 4.97 -34.68 18.02
CA THR A 310 6.31 -34.84 18.55
C THR A 310 6.68 -36.31 18.55
N CYS A 311 7.92 -36.62 18.18
CA CYS A 311 8.41 -38.00 18.11
C CYS A 311 9.78 -38.09 18.78
N THR A 312 9.82 -38.72 19.95
CA THR A 312 10.99 -38.75 20.84
C THR A 312 11.87 -39.96 20.57
N SER A 313 13.19 -39.80 20.69
CA SER A 313 14.14 -40.89 20.49
C SER A 313 15.00 -41.08 21.74
N PRO A 314 15.22 -42.32 22.23
CA PRO A 314 16.03 -42.58 23.42
C PRO A 314 17.51 -42.24 23.17
N PRO A 315 18.28 -41.84 24.19
CA PRO A 315 19.68 -41.39 24.04
C PRO A 315 20.60 -42.36 23.29
N SER A 316 20.37 -43.67 23.44
CA SER A 316 21.18 -44.74 22.83
C SER A 316 20.92 -44.96 21.34
N LEU A 317 19.84 -44.40 20.78
CA LEU A 317 19.46 -44.64 19.39
C LEU A 317 20.09 -43.60 18.46
N GLU A 318 20.96 -44.02 17.55
CA GLU A 318 21.51 -43.16 16.50
C GLU A 318 20.47 -42.80 15.44
N TYR A 319 20.67 -41.67 14.76
CA TYR A 319 19.79 -41.20 13.70
C TYR A 319 19.77 -42.16 12.51
N THR A 320 18.59 -42.46 12.00
CA THR A 320 18.35 -43.40 10.90
C THR A 320 17.47 -42.78 9.82
N ILE A 321 17.53 -43.33 8.61
CA ILE A 321 16.69 -42.93 7.47
C ILE A 321 15.97 -44.19 6.96
N PRO A 322 14.64 -44.33 7.12
CA PRO A 322 13.72 -43.39 7.78
C PRO A 322 13.96 -43.29 9.30
N PRO A 323 13.60 -42.17 9.94
CA PRO A 323 13.79 -41.98 11.37
C PRO A 323 12.90 -42.91 12.19
N VAL A 324 13.46 -43.49 13.25
CA VAL A 324 12.76 -44.34 14.22
C VAL A 324 12.63 -43.59 15.53
N CYS A 325 11.40 -43.40 15.99
CA CYS A 325 11.08 -42.63 17.19
C CYS A 325 9.74 -43.08 17.79
N ASN A 326 9.41 -42.60 18.98
CA ASN A 326 8.16 -42.89 19.68
C ASN A 326 7.28 -41.62 19.69
N PRO A 327 6.06 -41.66 19.11
CA PRO A 327 5.19 -40.50 19.05
C PRO A 327 4.71 -40.11 20.45
N ARG A 328 4.55 -38.81 20.68
CA ARG A 328 4.03 -38.18 21.90
C ARG A 328 2.90 -37.23 21.53
N GLU A 329 2.34 -36.55 22.53
CA GLU A 329 1.26 -35.59 22.29
C GLU A 329 1.70 -34.47 21.32
N PRO A 330 0.84 -34.09 20.36
CA PRO A 330 1.19 -33.03 19.42
C PRO A 330 1.35 -31.67 20.11
N LEU A 331 2.34 -30.90 19.69
CA LEU A 331 2.48 -29.50 20.09
C LEU A 331 1.70 -28.59 19.17
N THR A 332 1.14 -27.55 19.76
CA THR A 332 0.35 -26.54 19.08
C THR A 332 1.14 -25.22 19.01
N PHE A 333 1.06 -24.55 17.88
CA PHE A 333 1.69 -23.25 17.63
C PHE A 333 0.67 -22.34 16.96
N ASP A 334 0.30 -21.24 17.62
CA ASP A 334 -0.67 -20.29 17.10
C ASP A 334 0.02 -19.10 16.42
N MET A 335 -0.42 -18.80 15.20
CA MET A 335 0.16 -17.76 14.36
C MET A 335 -0.93 -16.85 13.81
N ASP A 336 -0.85 -15.56 14.07
CA ASP A 336 -1.77 -14.59 13.47
C ASP A 336 -1.29 -14.18 12.09
N ILE A 337 -2.12 -14.41 11.07
CA ILE A 337 -1.89 -13.99 9.69
C ILE A 337 -2.89 -12.88 9.38
N ARG A 338 -2.43 -11.80 8.74
CA ARG A 338 -3.28 -10.74 8.20
C ARG A 338 -2.92 -10.53 6.74
N PHE A 339 -3.72 -11.09 5.83
CA PHE A 339 -3.40 -11.11 4.41
C PHE A 339 -4.69 -10.98 3.58
N GLN A 340 -4.89 -9.82 2.94
CA GLN A 340 -6.06 -9.53 2.11
C GLN A 340 -5.69 -9.54 0.62
N GLN A 341 -6.46 -10.28 -0.19
CA GLN A 341 -6.37 -10.25 -1.65
C GLN A 341 -7.29 -9.15 -2.20
N PHE A 342 -6.70 -8.17 -2.87
CA PHE A 342 -7.45 -7.19 -3.65
C PHE A 342 -7.79 -7.80 -5.01
N ASN A 343 -9.03 -8.29 -5.18
CA ASN A 343 -9.51 -8.71 -6.48
C ASN A 343 -9.80 -7.49 -7.36
N HIS A 344 -9.03 -7.35 -8.44
CA HIS A 344 -9.42 -6.54 -9.59
C HIS A 344 -10.63 -7.22 -10.26
N PHE A 345 -11.82 -6.65 -10.08
CA PHE A 345 -12.97 -7.02 -10.91
C PHE A 345 -12.87 -6.26 -12.24
N GLN A 346 -12.39 -6.95 -13.28
CA GLN A 346 -12.66 -6.51 -14.65
C GLN A 346 -14.08 -6.96 -15.04
N PHE A 347 -15.04 -6.05 -14.99
CA PHE A 347 -16.22 -6.18 -15.83
C PHE A 347 -15.85 -5.66 -17.23
N LYS A 348 -15.73 -6.57 -18.19
CA LYS A 348 -15.86 -6.24 -19.61
C LYS A 348 -17.34 -6.02 -19.90
N ALA A 349 -17.68 -4.81 -20.33
CA ALA A 349 -18.79 -4.54 -21.23
C ALA A 349 -18.26 -3.61 -22.32
#